data_AF-A0A7L2W0U5-F1
#
_entry.id   AF-A0A7L2W0U5-F1
#
_cell.length_a   1.000
_cell.length_b   1.000
_cell.length_c   1.000
_cell.angle_alpha   90.00
_cell.angle_beta   90.00
_cell.angle_gamma   90.00
#
_symmetry.space_group_name_H-M   'P 1'
#
loop_
_entity.id
_entity.type
_entity.pdbx_description
1 polymer ?
#
loop_
_entity_poly.entity_id
_entity_poly.type
_entity_poly.pdbx_seq_one_letter_code
_entity_poly.pdbx_strand_id
1 'polypeptide(L)' 'MGQFEHPNVIHLEGVVTKSRPVMIVTEFMENGSLDSFLRVPQTESSTTVTSSSRR' A
#
# COMPACT_ATOMS: atom_id res chain seq x y z
N MET A 1 -10.97 -0.73 -14.35
CA MET A 1 -9.92 0.10 -13.71
C MET A 1 -10.11 1.57 -14.04
N GLY A 2 -10.11 2.02 -15.30
CA GLY A 2 -10.40 3.44 -15.63
C GLY A 2 -11.87 3.90 -15.46
N GLN A 3 -12.72 3.09 -14.83
CA GLN A 3 -14.15 3.38 -14.57
C GLN A 3 -14.51 3.23 -13.08
N PHE A 4 -13.56 2.81 -12.24
CA PHE A 4 -13.76 2.65 -10.81
C PHE A 4 -12.92 3.69 -10.10
N GLU A 5 -13.59 4.68 -9.52
CA GLU A 5 -12.98 5.67 -8.65
C GLU A 5 -13.51 5.39 -7.25
N HIS A 6 -12.72 4.65 -6.46
CA HIS A 6 -13.09 4.27 -5.09
C HIS A 6 -11.83 4.16 -4.23
N PRO A 7 -11.85 4.63 -2.97
CA PRO A 7 -10.67 4.64 -2.08
C PRO A 7 -10.10 3.26 -1.71
N ASN A 8 -10.72 2.17 -2.15
CA ASN A 8 -10.27 0.80 -1.88
C ASN A 8 -10.06 -0.03 -3.16
N VAL A 9 -10.01 0.64 -4.31
CA VAL A 9 -9.72 0.03 -5.61
C VAL A 9 -8.47 0.72 -6.15
N ILE A 10 -7.47 -0.07 -6.56
CA ILE A 10 -6.21 0.46 -7.08
C ILE A 10 -6.48 1.37 -8.27
N HIS A 11 -5.99 2.61 -8.19
CA HIS A 11 -6.12 3.61 -9.23
C HIS A 11 -5.19 3.30 -10.40
N LEU A 12 -5.76 3.34 -11.60
CA LEU A 12 -5.02 3.19 -12.85
C LEU A 12 -4.66 4.58 -13.39
N GLU A 13 -3.38 4.93 -13.30
CA GLU A 13 -2.84 6.18 -13.83
C GLU A 13 -2.79 6.17 -15.36
N GLY A 14 -2.44 5.02 -15.96
CA GLY A 14 -2.38 4.93 -17.42
C GLY A 14 -1.81 3.64 -17.96
N VAL A 15 -1.70 3.58 -19.29
CA VAL A 15 -1.14 2.44 -20.03
C VAL A 15 -0.16 2.90 -21.10
N VAL A 16 0.93 2.16 -21.26
CA VAL A 16 1.89 2.36 -22.35
C VAL A 16 1.69 1.26 -23.36
N THR A 17 1.06 1.59 -24.50
CA THR A 17 0.72 0.62 -25.56
C THR A 17 1.45 0.89 -26.87
N LYS A 18 1.99 2.10 -27.05
CA LYS A 18 2.65 2.55 -28.30
C LYS A 18 4.09 2.05 -28.44
N SER A 19 4.70 1.60 -27.35
CA SER A 19 6.05 1.03 -27.32
C SER A 19 6.03 -0.33 -26.61
N ARG A 20 7.08 -1.14 -26.83
CA ARG A 20 7.26 -2.42 -26.16
C ARG A 20 8.34 -2.29 -25.07
N PRO A 21 8.16 -2.90 -23.89
CA PRO A 21 7.02 -3.74 -23.49
C PRO A 21 5.75 -2.92 -23.20
N VAL A 22 4.58 -3.56 -23.30
CA VAL A 22 3.32 -2.95 -22.87
C VAL A 22 3.34 -2.84 -21.35
N MET A 23 2.99 -1.68 -20.82
CA MET A 23 3.01 -1.42 -19.37
C MET A 23 1.68 -0.87 -18.86
N ILE A 24 1.40 -1.15 -17.60
CA ILE A 24 0.28 -0.60 -16.83
C ILE A 24 0.89 0.20 -15.69
N VAL A 25 0.43 1.44 -15.51
CA VAL A 25 0.88 2.34 -14.45
C VAL A 25 -0.26 2.51 -13.46
N THR A 26 0.00 2.21 -12.19
CA THR A 26 -0.94 2.34 -11.08
C THR A 26 -0.32 3.16 -9.96
N GLU A 27 -1.12 3.54 -8.96
CA GLU A 27 -0.60 4.09 -7.71
C GLU A 27 0.40 3.15 -7.03
N PHE A 28 1.28 3.72 -6.19
CA PHE A 28 2.28 2.97 -5.47
C PHE A 28 1.75 2.44 -4.14
N MET A 29 1.94 1.15 -3.89
CA MET A 29 1.56 0.49 -2.65
C MET A 29 2.80 0.21 -1.80
N GLU A 30 3.14 1.12 -0.90
CA GLU A 30 4.35 1.04 -0.04
C GLU A 30 4.45 -0.28 0.75
N ASN A 31 3.31 -0.79 1.23
CA ASN A 31 3.23 -2.01 2.02
C ASN A 31 3.17 -3.30 1.17
N GLY A 32 3.20 -3.18 -0.16
CA GLY A 32 3.13 -4.30 -1.07
C GLY A 32 1.82 -5.09 -0.97
N SER A 33 1.91 -6.41 -1.14
CA SER A 33 0.73 -7.28 -1.09
C SER A 33 0.26 -7.50 0.35
N LEU A 34 -1.06 -7.54 0.55
CA LEU A 34 -1.65 -7.76 1.87
C LEU A 34 -1.20 -9.09 2.49
N ASP A 35 -1.04 -10.13 1.67
CA ASP A 35 -0.57 -11.43 2.13
C ASP A 35 0.86 -11.35 2.69
N SER A 36 1.78 -10.67 1.98
CA SER A 36 3.13 -10.41 2.47
C SER A 36 3.13 -9.55 3.74
N PHE A 37 2.30 -8.51 3.75
CA PHE A 37 2.16 -7.61 4.90
C PHE A 37 1.69 -8.35 6.16
N LEU A 38 0.72 -9.26 6.04
CA LEU A 38 0.16 -10.02 7.16
C LEU A 38 1.04 -11.20 7.60
N ARG A 39 1.87 -11.75 6.70
CA ARG A 39 2.80 -12.84 7.04
C ARG A 39 3.99 -12.39 7.86
N VAL A 40 4.30 -11.09 7.92
CA VAL A 40 5.28 -10.56 8.85
C VAL A 40 4.70 -10.70 10.25
N PRO A 41 5.30 -11.52 11.14
CA PRO A 41 4.88 -11.54 12.54
C PRO A 41 5.02 -10.11 13.07
N GLN A 42 3.98 -9.58 13.73
CA GLN A 42 4.07 -8.27 14.37
C GLN A 42 5.04 -8.33 15.56
N THR A 43 6.32 -8.41 15.25
CA THR A 43 7.40 -8.22 16.19
C THR A 43 7.87 -6.79 15.94
N GLU A 44 7.38 -5.89 16.81
CA GLU A 44 7.85 -4.52 17.02
C GLU A 44 7.23 -3.40 16.17
N SER A 45 6.05 -2.93 16.59
CA SER A 45 5.64 -1.53 16.41
C SER A 45 4.75 -1.01 17.55
N SER A 46 5.10 -1.33 18.80
CA SER A 46 4.56 -0.65 19.99
C SER A 46 5.68 -0.42 20.98
N THR A 47 6.60 0.47 20.64
CA THR A 47 7.55 1.07 21.59
C THR A 47 7.19 2.54 21.79
N THR A 48 6.75 2.84 23.02
CA THR A 48 6.90 4.12 23.75
C THR A 48 5.93 5.24 23.34
N VAL A 49 4.96 5.63 24.18
CA VAL A 49 5.19 6.28 25.48
C VAL A 49 4.21 5.84 26.57
N THR A 50 4.73 5.10 27.54
CA THR A 50 4.20 5.08 28.91
C THR A 50 4.59 6.40 29.57
N SER A 51 3.69 7.39 29.59
CA SER A 51 3.82 8.54 30.49
C SER A 51 3.24 8.20 31.85
N SER A 52 4.06 7.56 32.68
CA SER A 52 3.85 7.50 34.13
C SER A 52 3.98 8.90 34.72
N SER A 53 2.86 9.59 35.00
CA SER A 53 2.84 10.72 35.93
C SER A 53 1.91 10.43 37.10
N ARG A 54 2.54 9.77 38.08
CA ARG A 54 2.25 9.74 39.51
C ARG A 54 1.53 11.01 40.02
N ARG A 55 0.24 10.90 40.31
CA ARG A 55 -0.46 11.44 41.50
C ARG A 55 -1.86 10.86 41.58
#